data_AF-Q8TDB1-F1
#
_entry.id   AF-Q8TDB1-F1
#
_cell.length_a   1.000
_cell.length_b   1.000
_cell.length_c   1.000
_cell.angle_alpha   90.00
_cell.angle_beta   90.00
_cell.angle_gamma   90.00
#
_symmetry.space_group_name_H-M   'P 1'
#
loop_
_entity.id
_entity.type
_entity.pdbx_description
1 polymer ?
#
loop_
_entity_poly.entity_id
_entity_poly.type
_entity_poly.pdbx_seq_one_letter_code
_entity_poly.pdbx_strand_id
1 'polypeptide(L)' 'CPLMVKVLDAVRGSPAINVAVHVLRKAADDTWEPFASG' A
#
# COMPACT_ATOMS: atom_id res chain seq x y z
N CYS A 1 -2.57 0.85 -15.47
CA CYS A 1 -2.16 0.92 -14.06
C CYS A 1 -2.30 -0.48 -13.46
N PRO A 2 -1.22 -1.28 -13.36
CA PRO A 2 -1.32 -2.70 -13.02
C PRO A 2 -1.51 -2.98 -11.52
N LEU A 3 -1.27 -1.99 -10.64
CA LEU A 3 -1.50 -2.09 -9.20
C LEU A 3 -2.15 -0.78 -8.72
N MET A 4 -3.25 -0.88 -7.98
CA MET A 4 -4.01 0.25 -7.44
C MET A 4 -4.39 -0.04 -5.99
N VAL A 5 -4.28 0.98 -5.13
CA VAL A 5 -4.65 0.89 -3.72
C VAL A 5 -5.79 1.87 -3.44
N LYS A 6 -6.83 1.41 -2.74
CA LYS A 6 -7.97 2.22 -2.31
C LYS A 6 -8.17 2.02 -0.81
N VAL A 7 -8.18 3.11 -0.04
CA VAL A 7 -8.34 3.09 1.41
C VAL A 7 -9.61 3.84 1.79
N LEU A 8 -10.41 3.24 2.69
CA LEU A 8 -11.67 3.81 3.19
C LEU A 8 -11.61 4.00 4.70
N ASP A 9 -12.23 5.06 5.19
CA ASP A 9 -12.42 5.33 6.61
C ASP A 9 -13.87 4.97 6.99
N ALA A 10 -14.04 3.89 7.74
CA ALA A 10 -15.35 3.39 8.14
C ALA A 10 -16.02 4.24 9.23
N VAL A 11 -15.26 5.03 9.99
CA VAL A 11 -15.80 5.90 11.04
C VAL A 11 -16.44 7.13 10.41
N ARG A 12 -15.79 7.71 9.40
CA ARG A 12 -16.27 8.90 8.69
C ARG A 12 -17.13 8.60 7.47
N GLY A 13 -17.14 7.35 7.00
CA GLY A 13 -17.86 6.96 5.77
C GLY A 13 -17.29 7.64 4.52
N SER A 14 -16.00 7.95 4.52
CA SER A 14 -15.32 8.69 3.44
C SER A 14 -14.03 8.00 3.00
N PRO A 15 -13.41 8.38 1.86
CA PRO A 15 -12.06 7.96 1.54
C PRO A 15 -11.07 8.32 2.66
N ALA A 16 -10.12 7.43 2.95
CA ALA A 16 -9.02 7.74 3.85
C ALA A 16 -7.90 8.45 3.06
N ILE A 17 -7.80 9.76 3.28
CA ILE A 17 -6.88 10.65 2.55
C ILE A 17 -5.53 10.69 3.29
N ASN A 18 -4.43 10.86 2.55
CA ASN A 18 -3.05 10.97 3.05
C ASN A 18 -2.55 9.74 3.84
N VAL A 19 -2.94 8.53 3.40
CA VAL A 19 -2.44 7.28 3.96
C VAL A 19 -1.16 6.89 3.21
N ALA A 20 -0.03 6.86 3.91
CA ALA A 20 1.22 6.34 3.36
C ALA A 20 1.11 4.83 3.11
N VAL A 21 1.51 4.38 1.92
CA VAL A 21 1.49 2.99 1.50
C VAL A 21 2.88 2.58 1.05
N HIS A 22 3.35 1.44 1.55
CA HIS A 22 4.60 0.80 1.10
C HIS A 22 4.28 -0.60 0.57
N VAL A 23 4.73 -0.87 -0.64
CA VAL A 23 4.64 -2.18 -1.28
C VAL A 23 6.03 -2.81 -1.21
N LEU A 24 6.11 -4.03 -0.66
CA LEU A 24 7.32 -4.84 -0.63
C LEU A 24 7.13 -6.08 -1.50
N ARG A 25 8.22 -6.56 -2.07
CA ARG A 25 8.30 -7.82 -2.80
C ARG A 25 9.19 -8.77 -2.01
N LYS A 26 8.76 -10.02 -1.90
CA LYS A 26 9.58 -11.07 -1.28
C LYS A 26 10.75 -11.42 -2.20
N ALA A 27 11.97 -11.35 -1.68
CA ALA A 27 13.21 -11.67 -2.38
C ALA A 27 13.52 -13.17 -2.32
N ALA A 28 14.55 -13.59 -3.06
CA ALA A 28 14.98 -14.99 -3.13
C ALA A 28 15.62 -15.50 -1.83
N ASP A 29 16.11 -14.59 -0.99
CA ASP A 29 16.68 -14.87 0.34
C ASP A 29 15.61 -14.79 1.46
N ASP A 30 14.34 -14.87 1.09
CA ASP A 30 13.17 -14.74 1.96
C ASP A 30 13.00 -13.37 2.66
N THR A 31 13.82 -12.37 2.32
CA THR A 31 13.65 -11.00 2.85
C THR A 31 12.57 -10.21 2.08
N TRP A 32 12.16 -9.07 2.64
CA TRP A 32 11.22 -8.15 1.99
C TRP A 32 11.97 -6.94 1.42
N GLU A 33 11.95 -6.80 0.10
CA GLU A 33 12.57 -5.68 -0.61
C GLU A 33 11.54 -4.60 -0.97
N PRO A 34 11.88 -3.30 -0.84
CA PRO A 34 11.00 -2.22 -1.28
C PRO A 34 10.69 -2.33 -2.78
N PHE A 35 9.40 -2.21 -3.13
CA PHE A 35 8.93 -2.28 -4.52
C PHE A 35 8.30 -0.98 -5.00
N ALA A 36 7.44 -0.36 -4.18
CA ALA A 36 6.83 0.93 -4.48
C ALA A 36 6.37 1.61 -3.19
N SER A 37 6.20 2.94 -3.19
CA SER A 37 5.61 3.68 -2.09
C SER A 37 4.83 4.90 -2.59
N GLY A 38 3.86 5.39 -1.81
CA GLY A 38 3.09 6.60 -2.11
C GLY A 38 1.99 6.90 -1.12
#